data_AF-A0A3M2C7X0-F1
#
_entry.id   AF-A0A3M2C7X0-F1
#
_cell.length_a   1.000
_cell.length_b   1.000
_cell.length_c   1.000
_cell.angle_alpha   90.00
_cell.angle_beta   90.00
_cell.angle_gamma   90.00
#
_symmetry.space_group_name_H-M   'P 1'
#
loop_
_entity.id
_entity.type
_entity.pdbx_description
1 polymer ?
#
loop_
_entity_poly.entity_id
_entity_poly.type
_entity_poly.pdbx_seq_one_letter_code
_entity_poly.pdbx_strand_id
1 'polypeptide(L)'
;MRRGIEQRRRAGAGASRLAAGWVGWGLAVLALALGTTAGAQPLAEVRWRPLSGLRADVANLILAGRAGGAFRMAALAAPRARADGTGSVELWVEIDGAGLLGEPPAEARLTVELYAYALADGAVAGFLARSVRLDLEQLGAALYDGGLKLGGELALEPGSYELRVLAREPRSQRFALRVLPLVVPEPTPAAPLLLPPRFADPAAGWIVARDGRDDGDEAPPAIIPVLASGRTQQAELRIFGPLPQPPQLVARFFDLGGRPVAEVAFAGEPLNGAAAPAPQR
;
A
#
# COMPACT_ATOMS: atom_id res chain seq x y z
N MET A 1 -46.84 25.94 51.79
CA MET A 1 -46.14 26.95 52.63
C MET A 1 -44.69 27.08 52.13
N ARG A 2 -44.40 28.23 51.49
CA ARG A 2 -43.12 28.97 51.30
C ARG A 2 -41.75 28.26 51.10
N ARG A 3 -41.14 28.60 49.93
CA ARG A 3 -39.75 29.12 49.65
C ARG A 3 -38.54 28.22 50.00
N GLY A 4 -37.39 28.20 49.31
CA GLY A 4 -36.77 28.92 48.18
C GLY A 4 -35.47 28.17 47.78
N ILE A 5 -35.03 28.19 46.50
CA ILE A 5 -34.03 29.09 45.85
C ILE A 5 -32.54 28.73 46.11
N GLU A 6 -31.79 28.53 44.99
CA GLU A 6 -30.34 28.70 44.69
C GLU A 6 -29.69 27.44 44.08
N GLN A 7 -29.56 27.25 42.76
CA GLN A 7 -28.74 27.93 41.74
C GLN A 7 -27.26 28.17 42.11
N ARG A 8 -26.34 27.45 41.45
CA ARG A 8 -25.06 27.98 40.95
C ARG A 8 -24.51 27.13 39.79
N ARG A 9 -24.73 27.65 38.56
CA ARG A 9 -23.91 27.39 37.38
C ARG A 9 -22.59 28.16 37.52
N ARG A 10 -21.46 27.56 37.14
CA ARG A 10 -20.28 28.32 36.70
C ARG A 10 -19.84 27.81 35.32
N ALA A 11 -19.95 28.71 34.36
CA ALA A 11 -19.27 28.66 33.08
C ALA A 11 -17.82 29.14 33.25
N GLY A 12 -16.91 28.56 32.48
CA GLY A 12 -15.55 29.06 32.29
C GLY A 12 -15.26 29.08 30.79
N ALA A 13 -15.30 30.27 30.21
CA ALA A 13 -14.84 30.57 28.86
C ALA A 13 -13.33 30.78 28.88
N GLY A 14 -12.64 30.29 27.86
CA GLY A 14 -11.23 30.56 27.60
C GLY A 14 -11.00 30.64 26.10
N ALA A 15 -11.07 31.86 25.56
CA ALA A 15 -10.71 32.18 24.19
C ALA A 15 -9.22 32.49 24.13
N SER A 16 -8.51 31.87 23.18
CA SER A 16 -7.12 32.21 22.83
C SER A 16 -7.04 32.42 21.33
N ARG A 17 -6.89 33.69 20.92
CA ARG A 17 -6.51 34.10 19.57
C ARG A 17 -4.99 34.04 19.44
N LEU A 18 -4.46 33.38 18.42
CA LEU A 18 -3.19 33.69 17.73
C LEU A 18 -3.34 33.14 16.30
N ALA A 19 -3.50 34.01 15.30
CA ALA A 19 -2.44 34.60 14.47
C ALA A 19 -2.24 33.79 13.18
N ALA A 20 -2.54 34.46 12.06
CA ALA A 20 -2.39 33.95 10.71
C ALA A 20 -0.93 33.88 10.28
N GLY A 21 -0.58 32.91 9.43
CA GLY A 21 0.68 32.94 8.69
C GLY A 21 1.08 31.64 8.00
N TRP A 22 0.90 31.64 6.67
CA TRP A 22 1.69 30.96 5.64
C TRP A 22 1.42 29.47 5.34
N VAL A 23 1.19 29.25 4.04
CA VAL A 23 0.79 28.02 3.35
C VAL A 23 2.04 27.20 3.02
N GLY A 24 2.05 25.92 3.39
CA GLY A 24 3.05 24.95 2.98
C GLY A 24 2.54 23.53 3.20
N TRP A 25 2.41 22.78 2.11
CA TRP A 25 1.94 21.38 2.09
C TRP A 25 3.03 20.47 2.68
N GLY A 26 2.71 19.64 3.68
CA GLY A 26 3.68 18.77 4.35
C GLY A 26 3.16 17.35 4.54
N LEU A 27 3.90 16.38 3.98
CA LEU A 27 3.78 14.93 4.26
C LEU A 27 4.43 14.63 5.62
N ALA A 28 3.77 13.84 6.47
CA ALA A 28 4.34 13.36 7.74
C ALA A 28 4.92 11.94 7.59
N VAL A 29 6.13 11.75 8.12
CA VAL A 29 6.79 10.44 8.29
C VAL A 29 7.14 10.28 9.77
N LEU A 30 6.81 9.13 10.35
CA LEU A 30 7.15 8.73 11.71
C LEU A 30 8.36 7.77 11.64
N ALA A 31 9.48 8.09 12.31
CA ALA A 31 10.65 7.20 12.41
C ALA A 31 10.81 6.70 13.85
N LEU A 32 10.68 5.38 14.06
CA LEU A 32 11.07 4.69 15.30
C LEU A 32 12.39 3.95 15.05
N ALA A 33 13.44 4.38 15.75
CA ALA A 33 14.82 3.87 15.80
C ALA A 33 15.64 3.90 14.49
N LEU A 34 16.70 4.74 14.54
CA LEU A 34 17.72 4.94 13.52
C LEU A 34 18.61 3.69 13.35
N GLY A 35 18.20 2.80 12.46
CA GLY A 35 19.12 1.98 11.68
C GLY A 35 18.82 2.27 10.22
N THR A 36 19.79 2.77 9.45
CA THR A 36 19.66 2.90 8.00
C THR A 36 19.74 1.50 7.39
N THR A 37 18.64 0.76 7.38
CA THR A 37 18.49 -0.28 6.38
C THR A 37 18.12 0.44 5.10
N ALA A 38 19.11 0.76 4.27
CA ALA A 38 18.86 1.11 2.89
C ALA A 38 17.88 0.06 2.33
N GLY A 39 16.74 0.52 1.81
CA GLY A 39 15.74 -0.39 1.24
C GLY A 39 16.43 -1.38 0.31
N ALA A 40 16.17 -2.67 0.50
CA ALA A 40 16.83 -3.69 -0.29
C ALA A 40 16.57 -3.41 -1.77
N GLN A 41 17.64 -3.38 -2.56
CA GLN A 41 17.51 -3.29 -4.02
C GLN A 41 16.86 -4.58 -4.53
N PRO A 42 15.97 -4.49 -5.53
CA PRO A 42 15.40 -5.69 -6.14
C PRO A 42 16.50 -6.58 -6.71
N LEU A 43 16.30 -7.91 -6.68
CA LEU A 43 17.25 -8.84 -7.31
C LEU A 43 17.31 -8.66 -8.83
N ALA A 44 16.15 -8.39 -9.42
CA ALA A 44 16.01 -8.07 -10.82
C ALA A 44 14.82 -7.13 -10.99
N GLU A 45 14.94 -6.19 -11.93
CA GLU A 45 13.85 -5.32 -12.33
C GLU A 45 13.45 -5.65 -13.77
N VAL A 46 12.20 -6.05 -13.98
CA VAL A 46 11.67 -6.45 -15.29
C VAL A 46 10.56 -5.50 -15.73
N ARG A 47 10.65 -5.02 -16.97
CA ARG A 47 9.67 -4.08 -17.51
C ARG A 47 8.34 -4.75 -17.82
N TRP A 48 7.26 -4.10 -17.40
CA TRP A 48 5.89 -4.51 -17.74
C TRP A 48 5.47 -4.07 -19.14
N ARG A 49 4.52 -4.80 -19.71
CA ARG A 49 3.91 -4.48 -21.00
C ARG A 49 2.40 -4.30 -20.84
N PRO A 50 1.80 -3.26 -21.46
CA PRO A 50 0.36 -3.12 -21.49
C PRO A 50 -0.28 -4.32 -22.18
N LEU A 51 -1.38 -4.81 -21.62
CA LEU A 51 -2.22 -5.81 -22.28
C LEU A 51 -3.26 -5.12 -23.16
N SER A 52 -3.46 -5.65 -24.36
CA SER A 52 -4.52 -5.20 -25.26
C SER A 52 -5.85 -5.86 -24.88
N GLY A 53 -6.68 -5.12 -24.13
CA GLY A 53 -8.06 -5.50 -23.84
C GLY A 53 -8.25 -6.54 -22.72
N LEU A 54 -9.51 -6.72 -22.33
CA LEU A 54 -9.96 -7.68 -21.33
C LEU A 54 -10.52 -8.92 -22.02
N ARG A 55 -9.99 -10.09 -21.69
CA ARG A 55 -10.51 -11.37 -22.21
C ARG A 55 -11.78 -11.77 -21.46
N ALA A 56 -12.70 -12.47 -22.12
CA ALA A 56 -13.99 -12.86 -21.55
C ALA A 56 -13.85 -13.78 -20.32
N ASP A 57 -12.89 -14.70 -20.33
CA ASP A 57 -12.59 -15.59 -19.20
C ASP A 57 -12.10 -14.81 -17.98
N VAL A 58 -11.25 -13.80 -18.20
CA VAL A 58 -10.77 -12.88 -17.17
C VAL A 58 -11.91 -12.02 -16.63
N ALA A 59 -12.76 -11.48 -17.52
CA ALA A 59 -13.92 -10.69 -17.13
C ALA A 59 -14.84 -11.46 -16.18
N ASN A 60 -15.12 -12.74 -16.46
CA ASN A 60 -15.94 -13.57 -15.60
C ASN A 60 -15.35 -13.75 -14.19
N LEU A 61 -14.04 -13.99 -14.09
CA LEU A 61 -13.37 -14.12 -12.79
C LEU A 61 -13.44 -12.82 -11.98
N ILE A 62 -13.19 -11.69 -12.64
CA ILE A 62 -13.23 -10.38 -12.00
C ILE A 62 -14.64 -10.05 -11.58
N LEU A 63 -15.64 -10.22 -12.45
CA LEU A 63 -17.05 -9.90 -12.16
C LEU A 63 -17.64 -10.80 -11.06
N ALA A 64 -17.22 -12.06 -10.97
CA ALA A 64 -17.64 -12.94 -9.89
C ALA A 64 -17.19 -12.47 -8.50
N GLY A 65 -16.09 -11.71 -8.41
CA GLY A 65 -15.64 -11.06 -7.17
C GLY A 65 -15.24 -12.02 -6.05
N ARG A 66 -15.04 -13.32 -6.33
CA ARG A 66 -14.70 -14.31 -5.32
C ARG A 66 -13.19 -14.39 -5.11
N ALA A 67 -12.69 -13.76 -4.04
CA ALA A 67 -11.29 -13.84 -3.66
C ALA A 67 -10.81 -15.30 -3.48
N GLY A 68 -9.53 -15.54 -3.76
CA GLY A 68 -8.91 -16.87 -3.70
C GLY A 68 -8.19 -17.22 -4.99
N GLY A 69 -7.69 -18.45 -5.09
CA GLY A 69 -6.97 -18.92 -6.27
C GLY A 69 -5.99 -20.05 -5.99
N ALA A 70 -5.15 -20.34 -6.99
CA ALA A 70 -4.20 -21.45 -7.02
C ALA A 70 -2.83 -21.14 -6.41
N PHE A 71 -2.54 -19.87 -6.11
CA PHE A 71 -1.31 -19.42 -5.45
C PHE A 71 -1.62 -18.26 -4.50
N ARG A 72 -0.70 -17.99 -3.55
CA ARG A 72 -0.86 -16.95 -2.55
C ARG A 72 -0.52 -15.60 -3.19
N MET A 73 -1.40 -14.64 -2.96
CA MET A 73 -1.22 -13.28 -3.41
C MET A 73 -1.63 -12.29 -2.33
N ALA A 74 -0.82 -11.25 -2.13
CA ALA A 74 -1.19 -10.06 -1.37
C ALA A 74 -1.20 -8.84 -2.28
N ALA A 75 -2.05 -7.88 -1.95
CA ALA A 75 -2.17 -6.64 -2.69
C ALA A 75 -2.31 -5.48 -1.70
N LEU A 76 -1.64 -4.38 -2.01
CA LEU A 76 -1.67 -3.12 -1.31
C LEU A 76 -2.06 -2.03 -2.31
N ALA A 77 -3.13 -1.32 -2.01
CA ALA A 77 -3.54 -0.15 -2.78
C ALA A 77 -3.50 1.07 -1.85
N ALA A 78 -2.69 2.06 -2.21
CA ALA A 78 -2.49 3.27 -1.42
C ALA A 78 -2.74 4.50 -2.30
N PRO A 79 -3.71 5.36 -1.94
CA PRO A 79 -3.84 6.67 -2.55
C PRO A 79 -2.55 7.47 -2.45
N ARG A 80 -2.21 8.19 -3.52
CA ARG A 80 -1.07 9.09 -3.64
C ARG A 80 -1.59 10.45 -4.08
N ALA A 81 -1.09 11.50 -3.45
CA ALA A 81 -1.33 12.86 -3.92
C ALA A 81 -0.51 13.09 -5.19
N ARG A 82 -1.15 13.53 -6.28
CA ARG A 82 -0.43 14.09 -7.42
C ARG A 82 -0.43 15.61 -7.34
N ALA A 83 0.65 16.22 -7.83
CA ALA A 83 0.81 17.67 -7.85
C ALA A 83 -0.23 18.38 -8.72
N ASP A 84 -0.81 17.67 -9.69
CA ASP A 84 -1.88 18.16 -10.57
C ASP A 84 -3.29 18.09 -9.94
N GLY A 85 -3.40 17.62 -8.69
CA GLY A 85 -4.66 17.51 -7.96
C GLY A 85 -5.50 16.30 -8.35
N THR A 86 -5.04 15.43 -9.26
CA THR A 86 -5.71 14.16 -9.55
C THR A 86 -5.36 13.10 -8.52
N GLY A 87 -6.33 12.27 -8.15
CA GLY A 87 -6.08 11.10 -7.30
C GLY A 87 -5.36 10.03 -8.11
N SER A 88 -4.21 9.57 -7.63
CA SER A 88 -3.66 8.28 -8.08
C SER A 88 -3.67 7.26 -6.97
N VAL A 89 -3.73 6.01 -7.36
CA VAL A 89 -3.62 4.87 -6.45
C VAL A 89 -2.45 4.03 -6.89
N GLU A 90 -1.43 4.01 -6.03
CA GLU A 90 -0.31 3.08 -6.16
C GLU A 90 -0.78 1.68 -5.80
N LEU A 91 -0.55 0.73 -6.68
CA LEU A 91 -0.87 -0.67 -6.49
C LEU A 91 0.43 -1.48 -6.45
N TRP A 92 0.61 -2.22 -5.36
CA TRP A 92 1.62 -3.26 -5.23
C TRP A 92 0.97 -4.61 -5.05
N VAL A 93 1.54 -5.63 -5.67
CA VAL A 93 1.12 -7.02 -5.54
C VAL A 93 2.34 -7.90 -5.27
N GLU A 94 2.21 -8.78 -4.28
CA GLU A 94 3.20 -9.81 -3.92
C GLU A 94 2.62 -11.17 -4.27
N ILE A 95 3.34 -11.94 -5.06
CA ILE A 95 2.98 -13.30 -5.45
C ILE A 95 4.08 -14.25 -5.01
N ASP A 96 3.71 -15.29 -4.27
CA ASP A 96 4.67 -16.30 -3.82
C ASP A 96 5.25 -17.10 -5.00
N GLY A 97 6.56 -17.31 -4.99
CA GLY A 97 7.31 -17.95 -6.07
C GLY A 97 6.94 -19.39 -6.34
N ALA A 98 7.05 -20.22 -5.30
CA ALA A 98 6.76 -21.65 -5.37
C ALA A 98 5.31 -21.92 -5.82
N GLY A 99 4.35 -21.19 -5.26
CA GLY A 99 2.96 -21.24 -5.67
C GLY A 99 2.79 -20.78 -7.11
N LEU A 100 3.37 -19.65 -7.52
CA LEU A 100 3.25 -19.17 -8.90
C LEU A 100 3.80 -20.17 -9.93
N LEU A 101 4.97 -20.75 -9.67
CA LEU A 101 5.59 -21.77 -10.51
C LEU A 101 4.75 -23.07 -10.52
N GLY A 102 4.30 -23.53 -9.35
CA GLY A 102 3.57 -24.80 -9.22
C GLY A 102 4.43 -25.99 -9.62
N GLU A 103 3.93 -26.80 -10.54
CA GLU A 103 4.72 -27.87 -11.14
C GLU A 103 5.83 -27.29 -12.04
N PRO A 104 6.97 -27.98 -12.19
CA PRO A 104 8.06 -27.52 -13.04
C PRO A 104 7.53 -27.17 -14.44
N PRO A 105 7.68 -25.90 -14.89
CA PRO A 105 7.13 -25.49 -16.16
C PRO A 105 7.84 -26.23 -17.30
N ALA A 106 7.05 -26.70 -18.28
CA ALA A 106 7.59 -27.37 -19.46
C ALA A 106 8.44 -26.47 -20.37
N GLU A 107 8.44 -25.16 -20.11
CA GLU A 107 9.19 -24.15 -20.86
C GLU A 107 10.04 -23.28 -19.93
N ALA A 108 11.16 -22.80 -20.47
CA ALA A 108 12.06 -21.85 -19.81
C ALA A 108 11.47 -20.43 -19.65
N ARG A 109 10.17 -20.23 -19.84
CA ARG A 109 9.53 -18.90 -19.77
C ARG A 109 8.22 -18.94 -19.02
N LEU A 110 8.02 -17.93 -18.18
CA LEU A 110 6.77 -17.68 -17.46
C LEU A 110 6.17 -16.35 -17.90
N THR A 111 4.87 -16.31 -18.15
CA THR A 111 4.15 -15.05 -18.35
C THR A 111 3.18 -14.85 -17.20
N VAL A 112 3.21 -13.67 -16.59
CA VAL A 112 2.26 -13.29 -15.55
C VAL A 112 1.49 -12.09 -16.03
N GLU A 113 0.16 -12.17 -15.98
CA GLU A 113 -0.75 -11.08 -16.31
C GLU A 113 -1.36 -10.53 -15.01
N LEU A 114 -1.33 -9.22 -14.81
CA LEU A 114 -2.03 -8.51 -13.75
C LEU A 114 -3.20 -7.70 -14.34
N TYR A 115 -4.35 -7.87 -13.72
CA TYR A 115 -5.53 -7.06 -13.94
C TYR A 115 -5.98 -6.45 -12.62
N ALA A 116 -6.23 -5.14 -12.58
CA ALA A 116 -6.85 -4.48 -11.45
C ALA A 116 -8.03 -3.63 -11.94
N TYR A 117 -9.18 -3.77 -11.29
CA TYR A 117 -10.41 -3.06 -11.62
C TYR A 117 -10.97 -2.42 -10.37
N ALA A 118 -11.14 -1.10 -10.39
CA ALA A 118 -11.85 -0.36 -9.36
C ALA A 118 -13.31 -0.24 -9.77
N LEU A 119 -14.21 -0.76 -8.94
CA LEU A 119 -15.65 -0.69 -9.14
C LEU A 119 -16.26 0.31 -8.17
N ALA A 120 -17.05 1.26 -8.69
CA ALA A 120 -17.92 2.13 -7.92
C ALA A 120 -19.37 1.81 -8.31
N ASP A 121 -20.20 1.45 -7.33
CA ASP A 121 -21.62 1.10 -7.54
C ASP A 121 -21.84 0.06 -8.66
N GLY A 122 -20.90 -0.89 -8.79
CA GLY A 122 -20.93 -1.95 -9.81
C GLY A 122 -20.43 -1.54 -11.19
N ALA A 123 -20.11 -0.26 -11.43
CA ALA A 123 -19.50 0.24 -12.66
C ALA A 123 -17.97 0.30 -12.54
N VAL A 124 -17.26 0.05 -13.64
CA VAL A 124 -15.80 0.18 -13.69
C VAL A 124 -15.43 1.66 -13.75
N ALA A 125 -14.78 2.16 -12.71
CA ALA A 125 -14.31 3.54 -12.61
C ALA A 125 -12.85 3.72 -13.10
N GLY A 126 -12.05 2.65 -13.01
CA GLY A 126 -10.68 2.64 -13.51
C GLY A 126 -10.13 1.23 -13.57
N PHE A 127 -9.10 1.03 -14.39
CA PHE A 127 -8.48 -0.27 -14.56
C PHE A 127 -6.99 -0.20 -14.87
N LEU A 128 -6.29 -1.29 -14.58
CA LEU A 128 -4.92 -1.57 -14.97
C LEU A 128 -4.87 -2.98 -15.57
N ALA A 129 -4.25 -3.12 -16.74
CA ALA A 129 -4.02 -4.42 -17.37
C ALA A 129 -2.59 -4.48 -17.92
N ARG A 130 -1.82 -5.44 -17.44
CA ARG A 130 -0.38 -5.51 -17.68
C ARG A 130 0.12 -6.95 -17.68
N SER A 131 1.24 -7.19 -18.33
CA SER A 131 1.93 -8.48 -18.31
C SER A 131 3.43 -8.32 -18.16
N VAL A 132 4.05 -9.33 -17.56
CA VAL A 132 5.50 -9.51 -17.51
C VAL A 132 5.84 -10.90 -18.01
N ARG A 133 6.95 -11.00 -18.74
CA ARG A 133 7.52 -12.27 -19.17
C ARG A 133 8.86 -12.45 -18.49
N LEU A 134 9.03 -13.58 -17.80
CA LEU A 134 10.23 -13.95 -17.07
C LEU A 134 10.94 -15.08 -17.81
N ASP A 135 12.27 -14.98 -17.86
CA ASP A 135 13.15 -16.06 -18.29
C ASP A 135 13.50 -16.91 -17.07
N LEU A 136 13.07 -18.17 -17.06
CA LEU A 136 13.23 -19.06 -15.91
C LEU A 136 14.61 -19.70 -15.84
N GLU A 137 15.37 -19.74 -16.94
CA GLU A 137 16.78 -20.16 -16.89
C GLU A 137 17.60 -19.13 -16.10
N GLN A 138 17.25 -17.85 -16.24
CA GLN A 138 17.94 -16.76 -15.55
C GLN A 138 17.38 -16.47 -14.15
N LEU A 139 16.05 -16.46 -14.03
CA LEU A 139 15.35 -15.95 -12.85
C LEU A 139 14.65 -17.04 -12.03
N GLY A 140 14.63 -18.29 -12.49
CA GLY A 140 13.80 -19.35 -11.89
C GLY A 140 14.09 -19.61 -10.41
N ALA A 141 15.36 -19.68 -10.02
CA ALA A 141 15.74 -19.88 -8.61
C ALA A 141 15.33 -18.69 -7.73
N ALA A 142 15.65 -17.47 -8.15
CA ALA A 142 15.26 -16.25 -7.43
C ALA A 142 13.74 -16.11 -7.34
N LEU A 143 13.03 -16.44 -8.42
CA LEU A 143 11.58 -16.45 -8.45
C LEU A 143 11.03 -17.47 -7.45
N TYR A 144 11.56 -18.69 -7.41
CA TYR A 144 11.10 -19.74 -6.51
C TYR A 144 11.29 -19.37 -5.03
N ASP A 145 12.48 -18.85 -4.67
CA ASP A 145 12.85 -18.55 -3.29
C ASP A 145 12.18 -17.27 -2.76
N GLY A 146 12.10 -16.23 -3.58
CA GLY A 146 11.57 -14.92 -3.18
C GLY A 146 10.14 -14.70 -3.65
N GLY A 147 9.92 -14.80 -4.95
CA GLY A 147 8.64 -14.53 -5.60
C GLY A 147 8.69 -13.31 -6.52
N LEU A 148 7.50 -12.83 -6.86
CA LEU A 148 7.30 -11.75 -7.82
C LEU A 148 6.55 -10.58 -7.20
N LYS A 149 7.17 -9.40 -7.25
CA LYS A 149 6.56 -8.12 -6.90
C LYS A 149 6.17 -7.37 -8.15
N LEU A 150 4.97 -6.84 -8.09
CA LEU A 150 4.27 -6.29 -9.23
C LEU A 150 3.78 -4.88 -8.85
N GLY A 151 4.29 -3.85 -9.51
CA GLY A 151 3.98 -2.45 -9.22
C GLY A 151 3.26 -1.75 -10.36
N GLY A 152 2.24 -0.95 -10.05
CA GLY A 152 1.51 -0.15 -11.03
C GLY A 152 0.72 0.98 -10.40
N GLU A 153 0.03 1.75 -11.24
CA GLU A 153 -0.76 2.89 -10.82
C GLU A 153 -2.14 2.85 -11.48
N LEU A 154 -3.17 3.23 -10.73
CA LEU A 154 -4.51 3.51 -11.25
C LEU A 154 -4.80 5.01 -11.09
N ALA A 155 -5.25 5.65 -12.16
CA ALA A 155 -5.87 6.97 -12.07
C ALA A 155 -7.33 6.79 -11.63
N LEU A 156 -7.70 7.40 -10.50
CA LEU A 156 -9.04 7.32 -9.93
C LEU A 156 -9.44 8.66 -9.35
N GLU A 157 -10.68 9.05 -9.61
CA GLU A 157 -11.28 10.20 -8.94
C GLU A 157 -11.45 9.93 -7.43
N PRO A 158 -11.66 10.97 -6.62
CA PRO A 158 -12.07 10.80 -5.23
C PRO A 158 -13.35 9.96 -5.11
N GLY A 159 -13.37 9.01 -4.18
CA GLY A 159 -14.51 8.11 -4.03
C GLY A 159 -14.22 6.84 -3.23
N SER A 160 -15.25 6.01 -3.08
CA SER A 160 -15.15 4.67 -2.51
C SER A 160 -15.28 3.62 -3.59
N TYR A 161 -14.39 2.64 -3.56
CA TYR A 161 -14.25 1.62 -4.60
C TYR A 161 -14.09 0.24 -3.98
N GLU A 162 -14.58 -0.76 -4.70
CA GLU A 162 -14.13 -2.14 -4.54
C GLU A 162 -13.03 -2.40 -5.57
N LEU A 163 -11.80 -2.60 -5.11
CA LEU A 163 -10.67 -2.92 -5.98
C LEU A 163 -10.53 -4.44 -6.08
N ARG A 164 -10.68 -4.96 -7.31
CA ARG A 164 -10.48 -6.37 -7.64
C ARG A 164 -9.15 -6.53 -8.38
N VAL A 165 -8.23 -7.27 -7.78
CA VAL A 165 -6.86 -7.47 -8.29
C VAL A 165 -6.67 -8.94 -8.60
N LEU A 166 -6.45 -9.28 -9.88
CA LEU A 166 -6.25 -10.62 -10.39
C LEU A 166 -4.85 -10.75 -10.97
N ALA A 167 -4.08 -11.72 -10.50
CA ALA A 167 -2.89 -12.20 -11.19
C ALA A 167 -3.17 -13.58 -11.81
N ARG A 168 -2.65 -13.84 -13.01
CA ARG A 168 -2.75 -15.16 -13.65
C ARG A 168 -1.52 -15.54 -14.44
N GLU A 169 -1.31 -16.85 -14.56
CA GLU A 169 -0.40 -17.45 -15.52
C GLU A 169 -1.26 -18.05 -16.64
N PRO A 170 -1.23 -17.47 -17.86
CA PRO A 170 -2.21 -17.78 -18.88
C PRO A 170 -2.07 -19.18 -19.49
N ARG A 171 -0.91 -19.85 -19.39
CA ARG A 171 -0.71 -21.19 -19.96
C ARG A 171 -1.39 -22.26 -19.13
N SER A 172 -1.15 -22.26 -17.82
CA SER A 172 -1.72 -23.19 -16.84
C SER A 172 -3.10 -22.76 -16.34
N GLN A 173 -3.56 -21.56 -16.70
CA GLN A 173 -4.82 -20.97 -16.24
C GLN A 173 -4.90 -20.80 -14.70
N ARG A 174 -3.77 -20.90 -14.01
CA ARG A 174 -3.68 -20.68 -12.57
C ARG A 174 -3.78 -19.19 -12.29
N PHE A 175 -4.54 -18.82 -11.28
CA PHE A 175 -4.78 -17.42 -10.93
C PHE A 175 -4.88 -17.22 -9.43
N ALA A 176 -4.79 -15.97 -8.99
CA ALA A 176 -5.22 -15.51 -7.68
C ALA A 176 -5.97 -14.20 -7.80
N LEU A 177 -7.10 -14.08 -7.09
CA LEU A 177 -7.92 -12.87 -7.01
C LEU A 177 -7.95 -12.35 -5.57
N ARG A 178 -7.78 -11.05 -5.43
CA ARG A 178 -7.98 -10.29 -4.19
C ARG A 178 -9.04 -9.23 -4.41
N VAL A 179 -9.86 -9.03 -3.38
CA VAL A 179 -10.86 -7.97 -3.33
C VAL A 179 -10.56 -7.11 -2.11
N LEU A 180 -10.40 -5.81 -2.31
CA LEU A 180 -9.99 -4.85 -1.31
C LEU A 180 -10.98 -3.67 -1.31
N PRO A 181 -11.45 -3.19 -0.15
CA PRO A 181 -12.03 -1.86 -0.10
C PRO A 181 -10.95 -0.81 -0.35
N LEU A 182 -11.28 0.23 -1.11
CA LEU A 182 -10.38 1.33 -1.44
C LEU A 182 -11.12 2.65 -1.31
N VAL A 183 -10.53 3.61 -0.60
CA VAL A 183 -11.03 4.99 -0.54
C VAL A 183 -9.97 5.90 -1.12
N VAL A 184 -10.33 6.65 -2.15
CA VAL A 184 -9.50 7.71 -2.73
C VAL A 184 -9.98 9.03 -2.13
N PRO A 185 -9.14 9.73 -1.35
CA PRO A 185 -9.53 10.97 -0.71
C PRO A 185 -9.68 12.09 -1.74
N GLU A 186 -10.48 13.10 -1.40
CA GLU A 186 -10.43 14.38 -2.09
C GLU A 186 -9.04 15.01 -1.90
N PRO A 187 -8.55 15.85 -2.85
CA PRO A 187 -7.25 16.50 -2.74
C PRO A 187 -7.07 17.35 -1.48
N THR A 188 -8.17 17.86 -0.92
CA THR A 188 -8.19 18.65 0.32
C THR A 188 -9.23 18.07 1.26
N PRO A 189 -8.97 16.93 1.92
CA PRO A 189 -10.00 16.32 2.75
C PRO A 189 -10.23 17.17 4.02
N ALA A 190 -11.48 17.23 4.46
CA ALA A 190 -11.85 17.94 5.68
C ALA A 190 -11.28 17.29 6.96
N ALA A 191 -10.92 16.01 6.89
CA ALA A 191 -10.35 15.24 8.00
C ALA A 191 -9.11 14.46 7.54
N PRO A 192 -8.14 14.21 8.43
CA PRO A 192 -6.98 13.38 8.12
C PRO A 192 -7.43 11.94 7.79
N LEU A 193 -6.87 11.40 6.70
CA LEU A 193 -7.01 10.00 6.33
C LEU A 193 -5.67 9.30 6.54
N LEU A 194 -5.63 8.35 7.47
CA LEU A 194 -4.48 7.47 7.64
C LEU A 194 -4.49 6.42 6.52
N LEU A 195 -3.43 6.39 5.73
CA LEU A 195 -3.23 5.40 4.68
C LEU A 195 -2.72 4.08 5.27
N PRO A 196 -2.87 2.95 4.54
CA PRO A 196 -2.29 1.68 4.96
C PRO A 196 -0.79 1.81 5.27
N PRO A 197 -0.29 1.18 6.36
CA PRO A 197 1.12 1.22 6.69
C PRO A 197 1.96 0.60 5.58
N ARG A 198 3.07 1.25 5.22
CA ARG A 198 4.08 0.71 4.31
C ARG A 198 5.22 0.15 5.13
N PHE A 199 5.49 -1.13 5.02
CA PHE A 199 6.65 -1.72 5.68
C PHE A 199 7.84 -1.68 4.75
N ALA A 200 9.01 -1.28 5.26
CA ALA A 200 10.25 -1.43 4.52
C ALA A 200 10.41 -2.90 4.16
N ASP A 201 10.72 -3.22 2.92
CA ASP A 201 10.93 -4.60 2.53
C ASP A 201 12.36 -5.04 2.91
N PRO A 202 12.54 -5.95 3.88
CA PRO A 202 13.86 -6.47 4.17
C PRO A 202 14.38 -7.46 3.10
N ALA A 203 13.56 -7.83 2.10
CA ALA A 203 13.82 -8.99 1.28
C ALA A 203 14.69 -8.70 0.04
N ALA A 204 16.00 -8.88 0.22
CA ALA A 204 16.83 -9.46 -0.84
C ALA A 204 16.14 -10.75 -1.31
N GLY A 205 15.62 -10.79 -2.54
CA GLY A 205 14.88 -11.97 -3.01
C GLY A 205 13.84 -11.71 -4.10
N TRP A 206 13.18 -10.56 -4.08
CA TRP A 206 12.08 -10.31 -5.02
C TRP A 206 12.58 -9.96 -6.41
N ILE A 207 11.96 -10.58 -7.41
CA ILE A 207 11.93 -10.02 -8.75
C ILE A 207 10.86 -8.94 -8.74
N VAL A 208 11.24 -7.71 -9.05
CA VAL A 208 10.32 -6.58 -9.11
C VAL A 208 10.02 -6.29 -10.55
N ALA A 209 8.77 -6.02 -10.84
CA ALA A 209 8.37 -5.70 -12.18
C ALA A 209 7.32 -4.58 -12.12
N ARG A 210 7.59 -3.49 -12.86
CA ARG A 210 6.81 -2.25 -12.88
C ARG A 210 7.05 -1.46 -14.17
N ASP A 211 6.26 -0.41 -14.38
CA ASP A 211 6.57 0.62 -15.37
C ASP A 211 7.85 1.39 -14.91
N GLY A 212 8.66 1.90 -15.84
CA GLY A 212 10.06 2.30 -15.60
C GLY A 212 10.32 3.27 -14.43
N ARG A 213 11.59 3.40 -14.04
CA ARG A 213 12.05 4.22 -12.91
C ARG A 213 11.87 5.72 -13.20
N ASP A 214 11.02 6.41 -12.45
CA ASP A 214 10.99 7.89 -12.41
C ASP A 214 11.98 8.41 -11.34
N ASP A 215 12.50 9.63 -11.51
CA ASP A 215 13.30 10.27 -10.46
C ASP A 215 12.43 10.53 -9.22
N GLY A 216 12.77 9.88 -8.10
CA GLY A 216 11.95 9.84 -6.89
C GLY A 216 11.36 8.46 -6.57
N ASP A 217 11.73 7.43 -7.35
CA ASP A 217 11.15 6.10 -7.21
C ASP A 217 11.37 5.47 -5.84
N GLU A 218 10.26 5.27 -5.15
CA GLU A 218 10.21 4.73 -3.81
C GLU A 218 10.50 3.22 -3.82
N ALA A 219 11.14 2.72 -2.77
CA ALA A 219 11.36 1.28 -2.63
C ALA A 219 10.01 0.53 -2.55
N PRO A 220 9.89 -0.66 -3.18
CA PRO A 220 8.71 -1.49 -3.05
C PRO A 220 8.42 -1.80 -1.57
N PRO A 221 7.18 -1.63 -1.10
CA PRO A 221 6.83 -1.97 0.27
C PRO A 221 6.71 -3.49 0.44
N ALA A 222 6.94 -3.98 1.66
CA ALA A 222 6.48 -5.31 2.07
C ALA A 222 4.98 -5.26 2.37
N ILE A 223 4.19 -6.06 1.65
CA ILE A 223 2.74 -6.17 1.84
C ILE A 223 2.45 -7.18 2.95
N ILE A 224 3.21 -8.28 2.99
CA ILE A 224 3.20 -9.23 4.11
C ILE A 224 4.52 -9.09 4.88
N PRO A 225 4.63 -8.12 5.82
CA PRO A 225 5.84 -7.97 6.61
C PRO A 225 6.08 -9.20 7.48
N VAL A 226 7.32 -9.70 7.50
CA VAL A 226 7.76 -10.78 8.39
C VAL A 226 8.49 -10.17 9.58
N LEU A 227 7.87 -10.24 10.75
CA LEU A 227 8.50 -9.87 12.01
C LEU A 227 9.32 -11.06 12.52
N ALA A 228 10.61 -11.09 12.20
CA ALA A 228 11.53 -12.08 12.75
C ALA A 228 12.04 -11.64 14.14
N SER A 229 12.18 -12.61 15.06
CA SER A 229 12.71 -12.33 16.40
C SER A 229 14.07 -11.65 16.34
N GLY A 230 14.25 -10.61 17.15
CA GLY A 230 15.49 -9.83 17.20
C GLY A 230 15.73 -8.90 15.99
N ARG A 231 14.78 -8.78 15.05
CA ARG A 231 14.87 -7.82 13.94
C ARG A 231 13.94 -6.63 14.16
N THR A 232 14.48 -5.44 13.93
CA THR A 232 13.70 -4.21 13.84
C THR A 232 13.05 -4.13 12.48
N GLN A 233 11.74 -3.87 12.45
CA GLN A 233 10.99 -3.61 11.24
C GLN A 233 10.59 -2.14 11.20
N GLN A 234 10.90 -1.47 10.09
CA GLN A 234 10.46 -0.10 9.85
C GLN A 234 9.11 -0.10 9.13
N ALA A 235 8.23 0.80 9.57
CA ALA A 235 6.94 1.07 8.96
C ALA A 235 6.79 2.57 8.78
N GLU A 236 6.36 2.98 7.59
CA GLU A 236 5.98 4.34 7.27
C GLU A 236 4.45 4.45 7.34
N LEU A 237 3.99 5.44 8.11
CA LEU A 237 2.59 5.82 8.18
C LEU A 237 2.41 7.11 7.39
N ARG A 238 1.55 7.07 6.38
CA ARG A 238 1.21 8.25 5.58
C ARG A 238 -0.17 8.75 5.96
N ILE A 239 -0.29 10.07 6.09
CA ILE A 239 -1.56 10.73 6.40
C ILE A 239 -1.85 11.71 5.27
N PHE A 240 -3.05 11.61 4.71
CA PHE A 240 -3.57 12.55 3.74
C PHE A 240 -4.42 13.60 4.46
N GLY A 241 -4.15 14.89 4.24
CA GLY A 241 -4.91 15.99 4.86
C GLY A 241 -4.27 16.58 6.13
N PRO A 242 -5.01 17.44 6.85
CA PRO A 242 -4.48 18.19 7.99
C PRO A 242 -4.22 17.28 9.19
N LEU A 243 -2.99 17.30 9.71
CA LEU A 243 -2.65 16.60 10.94
C LEU A 243 -3.15 17.35 12.18
N PRO A 244 -3.82 16.68 13.13
CA PRO A 244 -4.07 17.26 14.45
C PRO A 244 -2.72 17.51 15.14
N GLN A 245 -2.62 18.59 15.92
CA GLN A 245 -1.39 18.94 16.63
C GLN A 245 -1.59 18.87 18.16
N PRO A 246 -0.83 18.02 18.88
CA PRO A 246 0.07 16.97 18.36
C PRO A 246 -0.72 15.75 17.82
N PRO A 247 -0.20 15.04 16.79
CA PRO A 247 -0.84 13.81 16.34
C PRO A 247 -0.70 12.73 17.41
N GLN A 248 -1.83 12.13 17.78
CA GLN A 248 -1.85 10.94 18.64
C GLN A 248 -2.06 9.70 17.78
N LEU A 249 -1.12 8.77 17.85
CA LEU A 249 -1.17 7.50 17.14
C LEU A 249 -1.25 6.36 18.15
N VAL A 250 -2.08 5.37 17.86
CA VAL A 250 -2.17 4.14 18.64
C VAL A 250 -1.90 2.97 17.69
N ALA A 251 -0.81 2.25 17.94
CA ALA A 251 -0.51 1.01 17.25
C ALA A 251 -1.03 -0.16 18.08
N ARG A 252 -1.87 -1.00 17.47
CA ARG A 252 -2.37 -2.23 18.06
C ARG A 252 -1.81 -3.42 17.30
N PHE A 253 -1.25 -4.35 18.04
CA PHE A 253 -0.65 -5.57 17.51
C PHE A 253 -1.54 -6.75 17.88
N PHE A 254 -1.77 -7.63 16.92
CA PHE A 254 -2.58 -8.83 17.10
C PHE A 254 -1.77 -10.07 16.68
N ASP A 255 -1.99 -11.19 17.36
CA ASP A 255 -1.46 -12.48 16.90
C ASP A 255 -2.22 -13.01 15.68
N LEU A 256 -1.79 -14.15 15.13
CA LEU A 256 -2.44 -14.80 13.99
C LEU A 256 -3.88 -15.25 14.28
N GLY A 257 -4.26 -15.40 15.55
CA GLY A 257 -5.62 -15.69 16.00
C GLY A 257 -6.48 -14.44 16.21
N GLY A 258 -5.95 -13.25 15.92
CA GLY A 258 -6.63 -11.96 16.10
C GLY A 258 -6.69 -11.48 17.55
N ARG A 259 -5.91 -12.09 18.47
CA ARG A 259 -5.87 -11.65 19.87
C ARG A 259 -4.90 -10.48 20.02
N PRO A 260 -5.27 -9.41 20.73
CA PRO A 260 -4.35 -8.30 20.95
C PRO A 260 -3.15 -8.77 21.79
N VAL A 261 -1.94 -8.51 21.30
CA VAL A 261 -0.68 -8.83 21.99
C VAL A 261 0.01 -7.60 22.57
N ALA A 262 -0.22 -6.42 21.98
CA ALA A 262 0.30 -5.15 22.48
C ALA A 262 -0.54 -3.98 21.97
N GLU A 263 -0.58 -2.91 22.74
CA GLU A 263 -1.07 -1.60 22.34
C GLU A 263 -0.04 -0.57 22.76
N VAL A 264 0.35 0.31 21.85
CA VAL A 264 1.34 1.35 22.13
C VAL A 264 0.82 2.67 21.61
N ALA A 265 0.72 3.66 22.51
CA ALA A 265 0.31 5.02 22.18
C ALA A 265 1.54 5.92 22.07
N PHE A 266 1.54 6.79 21.06
CA PHE A 266 2.62 7.72 20.79
C PHE A 266 2.05 9.10 20.47
N ALA A 267 2.72 10.13 20.98
CA ALA A 267 2.59 11.48 20.45
C ALA A 267 3.71 11.68 19.42
N GLY A 268 3.35 11.99 18.17
CA GLY A 268 4.34 12.27 17.13
C GLY A 268 4.75 13.74 17.14
N GLU A 269 6.02 14.01 16.86
CA GLU A 269 6.46 15.33 16.40
C GLU A 269 6.58 15.32 14.87
N PRO A 270 6.05 16.32 14.14
CA PRO A 270 6.20 16.39 12.69
C PRO A 270 7.66 16.66 12.30
N LEU A 271 8.23 15.84 11.40
CA LEU A 271 9.57 16.05 10.85
C LEU A 271 9.55 17.07 9.71
N ASN A 272 10.21 18.22 9.87
CA ASN A 272 10.31 19.25 8.83
C ASN A 272 11.53 18.99 7.91
N GLY A 273 11.30 18.58 6.66
CA GLY A 273 12.09 18.94 5.46
C GLY A 273 13.63 18.83 5.43
N ALA A 274 14.31 18.16 6.35
CA ALA A 274 15.75 17.95 6.24
C ALA A 274 16.03 16.73 5.35
N ALA A 275 16.91 16.91 4.36
CA ALA A 275 17.55 15.81 3.64
C ALA A 275 17.98 14.73 4.64
N ALA A 276 17.79 13.46 4.28
CA ALA A 276 18.29 12.34 5.07
C ALA A 276 19.75 12.64 5.49
N PRO A 277 20.09 12.57 6.79
CA PRO A 277 21.45 12.86 7.22
C PRO A 277 22.41 11.98 6.43
N ALA A 278 23.39 12.60 5.76
CA ALA A 278 24.42 11.89 5.01
C ALA A 278 25.06 10.83 5.92
N PRO A 279 25.40 9.64 5.38
CA PRO A 279 26.01 8.58 6.18
C PRO A 279 27.28 9.14 6.83
N GLN A 280 27.32 9.13 8.17
CA GLN A 280 28.54 9.45 8.89
C GLN A 280 29.57 8.38 8.52
N ARG A 281 30.70 8.81 7.95
CA ARG A 281 31.86 7.97 7.65
C ARG A 281 32.66 7.69 8.90
#